data_AF-A0A367LZA6-F1
#
_entry.id   AF-A0A367LZA6-F1
#
_cell.length_a   1.000
_cell.length_b   1.000
_cell.length_c   1.000
_cell.angle_alpha   90.00
_cell.angle_beta   90.00
_cell.angle_gamma   90.00
#
_symmetry.space_group_name_H-M   'P 1'
#
loop_
_entity.id
_entity.type
_entity.pdbx_description
1 polymer ?
#
loop_
_entity_poly.entity_id
_entity_poly.type
_entity_poly.pdbx_seq_one_letter_code
_entity_poly.pdbx_strand_id
1 'polypeptide(L)'
;IDTLLKATTTAENTKNLSTTFNGAELTANNLQEVINLAGSLTRVSTIAAQAININTLLSAISTAGNSKSFSAEFNGAQLSSDNLLRAVNAAGTNTSISVNTAQATNITALLQTIHAAGNTKTFSAEFNGAQLTSNNIQQALDAAGTRTSISVNTAQAVNISTLLALINSAKDTKKFSADFNGAQLTADNLQQAISAAAAGTSISVNTAQA
;
A
#
# COMPACT_ATOMS: atom_id res chain seq x y z
N ILE A 1 -4.57 -25.18 -8.61
CA ILE A 1 -5.57 -24.27 -8.00
C ILE A 1 -6.49 -25.01 -7.04
N ASP A 2 -6.94 -26.22 -7.38
CA ASP A 2 -7.87 -27.05 -6.57
C ASP A 2 -7.52 -27.18 -5.10
N THR A 3 -6.24 -27.43 -4.76
CA THR A 3 -5.77 -27.49 -3.37
C THR A 3 -6.06 -26.19 -2.60
N LEU A 4 -5.82 -25.05 -3.24
CA LEU A 4 -6.09 -23.74 -2.64
C LEU A 4 -7.59 -23.49 -2.50
N LEU A 5 -8.41 -23.87 -3.49
CA LEU A 5 -9.87 -23.77 -3.39
C LEU A 5 -10.40 -24.61 -2.21
N LYS A 6 -9.94 -25.86 -2.09
CA LYS A 6 -10.30 -26.73 -0.96
C LYS A 6 -9.85 -26.15 0.39
N ALA A 7 -8.64 -25.61 0.47
CA ALA A 7 -8.13 -24.96 1.67
C ALA A 7 -8.96 -23.72 2.04
N THR A 8 -9.37 -22.93 1.03
CA THR A 8 -10.19 -21.73 1.22
C THR A 8 -11.58 -22.09 1.72
N THR A 9 -12.22 -23.08 1.10
CA THR A 9 -13.49 -23.65 1.58
C THR A 9 -13.35 -24.23 2.98
N THR A 10 -12.23 -24.84 3.34
CA THR A 10 -12.04 -25.40 4.70
C THR A 10 -11.82 -24.30 5.75
N ALA A 11 -11.20 -23.18 5.37
CA ALA A 11 -10.94 -22.07 6.29
C ALA A 11 -12.24 -21.37 6.74
N GLU A 12 -13.18 -21.20 5.80
CA GLU A 12 -14.46 -20.50 5.99
C GLU A 12 -14.25 -19.20 6.79
N ASN A 13 -14.98 -19.04 7.90
CA ASN A 13 -14.90 -17.93 8.83
C ASN A 13 -14.19 -18.30 10.15
N THR A 14 -13.50 -19.45 10.22
CA THR A 14 -12.98 -19.99 11.49
C THR A 14 -11.46 -20.08 11.56
N LYS A 15 -10.77 -20.01 10.42
CA LYS A 15 -9.30 -20.09 10.33
C LYS A 15 -8.73 -18.87 9.62
N ASN A 16 -7.60 -18.40 10.11
CA ASN A 16 -6.81 -17.38 9.42
C ASN A 16 -6.10 -18.04 8.23
N LEU A 17 -6.50 -17.66 7.02
CA LEU A 17 -5.83 -18.06 5.78
C LEU A 17 -5.38 -16.80 5.05
N SER A 18 -4.14 -16.77 4.58
CA SER A 18 -3.65 -15.71 3.70
C SER A 18 -3.10 -16.35 2.44
N THR A 19 -3.51 -15.84 1.29
CA THR A 19 -3.01 -16.28 -0.02
C THR A 19 -2.63 -15.08 -0.87
N THR A 20 -1.55 -15.23 -1.62
CA THR A 20 -1.00 -14.19 -2.49
C THR A 20 -0.83 -14.74 -3.89
N PHE A 21 -1.43 -14.06 -4.85
CA PHE A 21 -1.26 -14.34 -6.27
C PHE A 21 -0.22 -13.41 -6.87
N ASN A 22 0.70 -13.96 -7.66
CA ASN A 22 1.55 -13.15 -8.52
C ASN A 22 0.77 -12.74 -9.77
N GLY A 23 0.53 -11.43 -9.94
CA GLY A 23 -0.17 -10.86 -11.10
C GLY A 23 0.46 -11.21 -12.44
N ALA A 24 1.79 -11.37 -12.48
CA ALA A 24 2.51 -11.74 -13.70
C ALA A 24 2.31 -13.21 -14.11
N GLU A 25 1.86 -14.07 -13.20
CA GLU A 25 1.66 -15.50 -13.43
C GLU A 25 0.17 -15.90 -13.47
N LEU A 26 -0.72 -14.92 -13.32
CA LEU A 26 -2.16 -15.12 -13.35
C LEU A 26 -2.64 -15.35 -14.79
N THR A 27 -2.95 -16.60 -15.11
CA THR A 27 -3.39 -17.04 -16.45
C THR A 27 -4.86 -17.48 -16.50
N ALA A 28 -5.57 -17.55 -15.36
CA ALA A 28 -6.94 -18.06 -15.24
C ALA A 28 -7.80 -17.26 -14.23
N ASN A 29 -9.10 -17.58 -14.13
CA ASN A 29 -10.06 -17.01 -13.17
C ASN A 29 -9.83 -17.42 -11.69
N ASN A 30 -8.71 -18.08 -11.40
CA ASN A 30 -8.33 -18.57 -10.08
C ASN A 30 -8.47 -17.53 -8.96
N LEU A 31 -8.09 -16.28 -9.23
CA LEU A 31 -8.23 -15.18 -8.28
C LEU A 31 -9.70 -14.98 -7.88
N GLN A 32 -10.57 -14.96 -8.87
CA GLN A 32 -12.01 -14.74 -8.70
C GLN A 32 -12.67 -15.89 -7.94
N GLU A 33 -12.30 -17.13 -8.24
CA GLU A 33 -12.80 -18.32 -7.55
C GLU A 33 -12.43 -18.34 -6.07
N VAL A 34 -11.17 -18.02 -5.75
CA VAL A 34 -10.71 -17.97 -4.35
C VAL A 34 -11.39 -16.83 -3.58
N ILE A 35 -11.55 -15.65 -4.19
CA ILE A 35 -12.29 -14.55 -3.53
C ILE A 35 -13.74 -14.95 -3.25
N ASN A 36 -14.41 -15.64 -4.18
CA ASN A 36 -15.78 -16.10 -3.96
C ASN A 36 -15.90 -16.99 -2.72
N LEU A 37 -14.95 -17.91 -2.52
CA LEU A 37 -14.93 -18.84 -1.40
C LEU A 37 -14.38 -18.24 -0.09
N ALA A 38 -13.60 -17.16 -0.16
CA ALA A 38 -12.98 -16.53 1.00
C ALA A 38 -14.02 -16.06 2.03
N GLY A 39 -13.89 -16.55 3.27
CA GLY A 39 -14.62 -16.04 4.43
C GLY A 39 -13.94 -14.84 5.07
N SER A 40 -14.49 -14.37 6.19
CA SER A 40 -14.09 -13.11 6.86
C SER A 40 -12.66 -13.11 7.41
N LEU A 41 -12.12 -14.29 7.72
CA LEU A 41 -10.74 -14.49 8.20
C LEU A 41 -9.76 -14.90 7.08
N THR A 42 -10.25 -15.00 5.84
CA THR A 42 -9.41 -15.27 4.68
C THR A 42 -9.00 -13.96 4.01
N ARG A 43 -7.69 -13.71 3.93
CA ARG A 43 -7.12 -12.61 3.16
C ARG A 43 -6.65 -13.12 1.81
N VAL A 44 -7.19 -12.53 0.75
CA VAL A 44 -6.70 -12.75 -0.62
C VAL A 44 -5.92 -11.52 -1.05
N SER A 45 -4.75 -11.73 -1.62
CA SER A 45 -3.88 -10.64 -2.06
C SER A 45 -3.33 -10.90 -3.46
N THR A 46 -3.06 -9.82 -4.20
CA THR A 46 -2.28 -9.86 -5.42
C THR A 46 -1.06 -8.95 -5.28
N ILE A 47 0.08 -9.44 -5.73
CA ILE A 47 1.27 -8.63 -6.01
C ILE A 47 1.39 -8.43 -7.52
N ALA A 48 2.14 -7.41 -7.94
CA ALA A 48 2.29 -7.07 -9.35
C ALA A 48 0.93 -6.90 -10.07
N ALA A 49 -0.04 -6.25 -9.40
CA ALA A 49 -1.41 -6.11 -9.87
C ALA A 49 -1.50 -5.39 -11.23
N GLN A 50 -0.50 -4.58 -11.60
CA GLN A 50 -0.38 -3.95 -12.91
C GLN A 50 -0.29 -4.95 -14.08
N ALA A 51 0.17 -6.18 -13.84
CA ALA A 51 0.29 -7.22 -14.86
C ALA A 51 -1.03 -7.99 -15.09
N ILE A 52 -2.01 -7.84 -14.20
CA ILE A 52 -3.31 -8.49 -14.32
C ILE A 52 -4.15 -7.73 -15.36
N ASN A 53 -4.89 -8.46 -16.20
CA ASN A 53 -5.92 -7.85 -17.04
C ASN A 53 -6.85 -6.99 -16.16
N ILE A 54 -6.97 -5.70 -16.48
CA ILE A 54 -7.68 -4.75 -15.62
C ILE A 54 -9.13 -5.16 -15.35
N ASN A 55 -9.82 -5.78 -16.32
CA ASN A 55 -11.21 -6.21 -16.10
C ASN A 55 -11.27 -7.37 -15.10
N THR A 56 -10.33 -8.32 -15.16
CA THR A 56 -10.21 -9.39 -14.16
C THR A 56 -9.94 -8.84 -12.77
N LEU A 57 -9.02 -7.86 -12.65
CA LEU A 57 -8.73 -7.22 -11.37
C LEU A 57 -9.95 -6.46 -10.82
N LEU A 58 -10.67 -5.72 -11.66
CA LEU A 58 -11.87 -5.00 -11.24
C LEU A 58 -13.00 -5.95 -10.84
N SER A 59 -13.20 -7.08 -11.53
CA SER A 59 -14.15 -8.11 -11.12
C SER A 59 -13.79 -8.70 -9.75
N ALA A 60 -12.51 -8.98 -9.51
CA ALA A 60 -12.01 -9.47 -8.23
C ALA A 60 -12.27 -8.46 -7.10
N ILE A 61 -11.94 -7.17 -7.32
CA ILE A 61 -12.19 -6.09 -6.36
C ILE A 61 -13.70 -5.94 -6.09
N SER A 62 -14.52 -5.92 -7.15
CA SER A 62 -15.98 -5.79 -7.01
C SER A 62 -16.59 -6.97 -6.25
N THR A 63 -16.05 -8.18 -6.44
CA THR A 63 -16.50 -9.37 -5.72
C THR A 63 -16.11 -9.30 -4.26
N ALA A 64 -14.91 -8.79 -3.96
CA ALA A 64 -14.49 -8.59 -2.58
C ALA A 64 -15.45 -7.64 -1.85
N GLY A 65 -15.85 -6.56 -2.54
CA GLY A 65 -16.81 -5.59 -2.05
C GLY A 65 -16.41 -5.04 -0.68
N ASN A 66 -17.40 -4.93 0.21
CA ASN A 66 -17.18 -4.45 1.58
C ASN A 66 -16.97 -5.56 2.61
N SER A 67 -17.17 -6.83 2.24
CA SER A 67 -17.21 -7.95 3.19
C SER A 67 -15.93 -8.77 3.23
N LYS A 68 -15.23 -8.93 2.09
CA LYS A 68 -14.06 -9.80 2.00
C LYS A 68 -12.76 -9.00 2.14
N SER A 69 -11.75 -9.62 2.76
CA SER A 69 -10.43 -9.02 2.90
C SER A 69 -9.63 -9.24 1.62
N PHE A 70 -9.50 -8.18 0.82
CA PHE A 70 -8.72 -8.22 -0.43
C PHE A 70 -7.62 -7.17 -0.41
N SER A 71 -6.49 -7.45 -1.05
CA SER A 71 -5.51 -6.42 -1.36
C SER A 71 -4.86 -6.58 -2.71
N ALA A 72 -4.57 -5.45 -3.37
CA ALA A 72 -3.81 -5.43 -4.61
C ALA A 72 -2.66 -4.44 -4.49
N GLU A 73 -1.45 -4.94 -4.74
CA GLU A 73 -0.22 -4.14 -4.75
C GLU A 73 0.23 -3.88 -6.19
N PHE A 74 0.40 -2.61 -6.51
CA PHE A 74 0.91 -2.13 -7.77
C PHE A 74 2.37 -1.67 -7.65
N ASN A 75 3.13 -1.79 -8.73
CA ASN A 75 4.44 -1.15 -8.85
C ASN A 75 4.33 0.16 -9.65
N GLY A 76 4.65 1.29 -9.00
CA GLY A 76 4.67 2.63 -9.58
C GLY A 76 5.47 2.77 -10.87
N ALA A 77 6.58 2.05 -10.99
CA ALA A 77 7.44 2.10 -12.17
C ALA A 77 6.86 1.35 -13.40
N GLN A 78 5.83 0.53 -13.20
CA GLN A 78 5.21 -0.30 -14.24
C GLN A 78 3.73 0.04 -14.46
N LEU A 79 3.23 1.06 -13.76
CA LEU A 79 1.83 1.46 -13.80
C LEU A 79 1.51 2.27 -15.06
N SER A 80 0.37 1.96 -15.68
CA SER A 80 -0.38 2.98 -16.42
C SER A 80 -1.23 3.77 -15.40
N SER A 81 -1.26 5.09 -15.53
CA SER A 81 -1.93 5.99 -14.56
C SER A 81 -3.40 5.65 -14.31
N ASP A 82 -4.09 5.06 -15.29
CA ASP A 82 -5.54 4.87 -15.25
C ASP A 82 -5.95 3.61 -14.47
N ASN A 83 -5.12 2.55 -14.49
CA ASN A 83 -5.48 1.28 -13.86
C ASN A 83 -5.51 1.38 -12.33
N LEU A 84 -4.58 2.14 -11.73
CA LEU A 84 -4.55 2.37 -10.30
C LEU A 84 -5.80 3.13 -9.83
N LEU A 85 -6.15 4.22 -10.52
CA LEU A 85 -7.34 5.02 -10.20
C LEU A 85 -8.62 4.19 -10.31
N ARG A 86 -8.74 3.36 -11.36
CA ARG A 86 -9.89 2.46 -11.54
C ARG A 86 -10.00 1.44 -10.40
N ALA A 87 -8.88 0.85 -9.97
CA ALA A 87 -8.86 -0.09 -8.87
C ALA A 87 -9.28 0.55 -7.54
N VAL A 88 -8.78 1.76 -7.23
CA VAL A 88 -9.21 2.52 -6.05
C VAL A 88 -10.69 2.86 -6.11
N ASN A 89 -11.20 3.34 -7.25
CA ASN A 89 -12.62 3.64 -7.39
C ASN A 89 -13.52 2.40 -7.14
N ALA A 90 -13.10 1.23 -7.61
CA ALA A 90 -13.83 -0.03 -7.39
C ALA A 90 -13.70 -0.59 -5.96
N ALA A 91 -12.64 -0.23 -5.20
CA ALA A 91 -12.36 -0.81 -3.90
C ALA A 91 -13.48 -0.55 -2.86
N GLY A 92 -13.95 -1.61 -2.21
CA GLY A 92 -14.79 -1.51 -1.02
C GLY A 92 -13.99 -1.26 0.26
N THR A 93 -14.67 -1.17 1.40
CA THR A 93 -14.07 -0.77 2.69
C THR A 93 -12.99 -1.71 3.22
N ASN A 94 -13.08 -3.00 2.89
CA ASN A 94 -12.13 -4.05 3.30
C ASN A 94 -11.12 -4.40 2.20
N THR A 95 -11.14 -3.67 1.08
CA THR A 95 -10.13 -3.77 0.03
C THR A 95 -9.02 -2.75 0.29
N SER A 96 -7.77 -3.22 0.27
CA SER A 96 -6.59 -2.36 0.37
C SER A 96 -5.89 -2.27 -0.98
N ILE A 97 -5.71 -1.07 -1.51
CA ILE A 97 -4.91 -0.84 -2.71
C ILE A 97 -3.60 -0.18 -2.29
N SER A 98 -2.48 -0.74 -2.71
CA SER A 98 -1.16 -0.17 -2.42
C SER A 98 -0.36 0.06 -3.68
N VAL A 99 0.51 1.06 -3.66
CA VAL A 99 1.52 1.29 -4.69
C VAL A 99 2.89 1.38 -4.04
N ASN A 100 3.80 0.49 -4.43
CA ASN A 100 5.21 0.62 -4.11
C ASN A 100 5.92 1.45 -5.19
N THR A 101 7.13 1.93 -4.91
CA THR A 101 7.91 2.71 -5.88
C THR A 101 7.12 3.94 -6.36
N ALA A 102 6.33 4.55 -5.48
CA ALA A 102 5.36 5.60 -5.82
C ALA A 102 6.03 6.83 -6.45
N GLN A 103 7.31 7.08 -6.16
CA GLN A 103 8.11 8.15 -6.77
C GLN A 103 8.20 8.05 -8.30
N ALA A 104 8.05 6.86 -8.88
CA ALA A 104 8.06 6.64 -10.32
C ALA A 104 6.71 6.93 -10.99
N THR A 105 5.64 7.09 -10.21
CA THR A 105 4.31 7.42 -10.74
C THR A 105 4.24 8.90 -11.11
N ASN A 106 3.50 9.24 -12.18
CA ASN A 106 3.14 10.63 -12.46
C ASN A 106 2.37 11.21 -11.25
N ILE A 107 2.88 12.30 -10.67
CA ILE A 107 2.33 12.85 -9.43
C ILE A 107 0.86 13.27 -9.56
N THR A 108 0.45 13.84 -10.71
CA THR A 108 -0.94 14.23 -10.93
C THR A 108 -1.88 13.02 -10.86
N ALA A 109 -1.50 11.91 -11.49
CA ALA A 109 -2.28 10.67 -11.44
C ALA A 109 -2.31 10.04 -10.03
N LEU A 110 -1.19 10.09 -9.32
CA LEU A 110 -1.12 9.63 -7.93
C LEU A 110 -2.02 10.47 -7.02
N LEU A 111 -2.01 11.80 -7.17
CA LEU A 111 -2.88 12.70 -6.40
C LEU A 111 -4.36 12.45 -6.70
N GLN A 112 -4.74 12.23 -7.96
CA GLN A 112 -6.10 11.84 -8.31
C GLN A 112 -6.53 10.54 -7.62
N THR A 113 -5.63 9.55 -7.58
CA THR A 113 -5.85 8.28 -6.88
C THR A 113 -6.03 8.49 -5.37
N ILE A 114 -5.19 9.31 -4.74
CA ILE A 114 -5.28 9.62 -3.30
C ILE A 114 -6.60 10.34 -2.98
N HIS A 115 -7.00 11.32 -3.79
CA HIS A 115 -8.29 12.00 -3.61
C HIS A 115 -9.47 11.05 -3.80
N ALA A 116 -9.40 10.12 -4.75
CA ALA A 116 -10.41 9.09 -4.96
C ALA A 116 -10.52 8.11 -3.78
N ALA A 117 -9.42 7.84 -3.09
CA ALA A 117 -9.42 7.05 -1.86
C ALA A 117 -10.18 7.77 -0.72
N GLY A 118 -9.94 9.08 -0.60
CA GLY A 118 -10.57 9.94 0.39
C GLY A 118 -10.40 9.41 1.83
N ASN A 119 -11.48 9.46 2.61
CA ASN A 119 -11.49 9.02 4.01
C ASN A 119 -12.07 7.60 4.22
N THR A 120 -12.52 6.93 3.15
CA THR A 120 -13.30 5.69 3.25
C THR A 120 -12.56 4.47 2.73
N LYS A 121 -11.66 4.65 1.75
CA LYS A 121 -10.93 3.54 1.12
C LYS A 121 -9.54 3.40 1.72
N THR A 122 -9.09 2.16 1.87
CA THR A 122 -7.74 1.86 2.36
C THR A 122 -6.77 1.96 1.20
N PHE A 123 -5.94 3.00 1.21
CA PHE A 123 -4.91 3.22 0.20
C PHE A 123 -3.54 3.39 0.86
N SER A 124 -2.48 2.92 0.22
CA SER A 124 -1.12 3.26 0.63
C SER A 124 -0.20 3.53 -0.54
N ALA A 125 0.72 4.48 -0.36
CA ALA A 125 1.77 4.79 -1.31
C ALA A 125 3.12 4.81 -0.60
N GLU A 126 4.02 3.91 -1.02
CA GLU A 126 5.38 3.83 -0.52
C GLU A 126 6.35 4.46 -1.51
N PHE A 127 7.12 5.42 -1.03
CA PHE A 127 8.18 6.09 -1.75
C PHE A 127 9.54 5.52 -1.34
N ASN A 128 10.45 5.37 -2.31
CA ASN A 128 11.85 5.08 -2.00
C ASN A 128 12.61 6.39 -1.69
N GLY A 129 13.04 6.55 -0.44
CA GLY A 129 13.75 7.73 0.04
C GLY A 129 15.03 8.05 -0.74
N ALA A 130 15.77 7.03 -1.18
CA ALA A 130 17.00 7.20 -1.96
C ALA A 130 16.76 7.69 -3.40
N GLN A 131 15.52 7.61 -3.89
CA GLN A 131 15.13 8.03 -5.24
C GLN A 131 14.21 9.26 -5.23
N LEU A 132 14.03 9.91 -4.07
CA LEU A 132 13.24 11.13 -3.99
C LEU A 132 14.03 12.28 -4.60
N THR A 133 13.57 12.76 -5.76
CA THR A 133 14.16 13.92 -6.46
C THR A 133 13.28 15.18 -6.39
N SER A 134 12.05 15.08 -5.87
CA SER A 134 11.05 16.15 -5.86
C SER A 134 10.11 16.11 -4.64
N ASN A 135 9.40 17.21 -4.38
CA ASN A 135 8.40 17.37 -3.30
C ASN A 135 7.11 16.52 -3.49
N ASN A 136 7.13 15.49 -4.33
CA ASN A 136 5.96 14.66 -4.65
C ASN A 136 5.39 13.97 -3.40
N ILE A 137 6.25 13.55 -2.47
CA ILE A 137 5.78 12.93 -1.23
C ILE A 137 5.04 13.92 -0.33
N GLN A 138 5.47 15.18 -0.27
CA GLN A 138 4.77 16.21 0.51
C GLN A 138 3.37 16.42 -0.06
N GLN A 139 3.26 16.54 -1.39
CA GLN A 139 1.96 16.68 -2.05
C GLN A 139 1.04 15.47 -1.80
N ALA A 140 1.59 14.26 -1.87
CA ALA A 140 0.83 13.03 -1.59
C ALA A 140 0.36 12.98 -0.12
N LEU A 141 1.22 13.37 0.82
CA LEU A 141 0.89 13.46 2.23
C LEU A 141 -0.19 14.50 2.49
N ASP A 142 -0.10 15.68 1.89
CA ASP A 142 -1.07 16.75 2.03
C ASP A 142 -2.46 16.33 1.52
N ALA A 143 -2.51 15.59 0.41
CA ALA A 143 -3.74 15.04 -0.17
C ALA A 143 -4.32 13.85 0.60
N ALA A 144 -3.52 13.15 1.42
CA ALA A 144 -3.93 11.93 2.10
C ALA A 144 -5.08 12.16 3.09
N GLY A 145 -6.15 11.37 2.93
CA GLY A 145 -7.24 11.23 3.90
C GLY A 145 -6.90 10.25 5.03
N THR A 146 -7.84 10.05 5.97
CA THR A 146 -7.61 9.32 7.23
C THR A 146 -7.30 7.82 7.07
N ARG A 147 -7.63 7.25 5.91
CA ARG A 147 -7.37 5.83 5.55
C ARG A 147 -6.30 5.68 4.47
N THR A 148 -5.67 6.78 4.07
CA THR A 148 -4.50 6.77 3.20
C THR A 148 -3.23 6.80 4.04
N SER A 149 -2.31 5.88 3.79
CA SER A 149 -0.96 5.90 4.37
C SER A 149 0.08 6.28 3.34
N ILE A 150 0.96 7.21 3.72
CA ILE A 150 2.13 7.59 2.92
C ILE A 150 3.36 7.14 3.67
N SER A 151 4.22 6.35 3.02
CA SER A 151 5.43 5.84 3.66
C SER A 151 6.67 6.14 2.84
N VAL A 152 7.80 6.19 3.54
CA VAL A 152 9.14 6.23 2.96
C VAL A 152 9.90 5.00 3.39
N ASN A 153 10.30 4.16 2.45
CA ASN A 153 11.35 3.18 2.69
C ASN A 153 12.71 3.86 2.55
N THR A 154 13.73 3.35 3.25
CA THR A 154 15.10 3.92 3.17
C THR A 154 15.13 5.37 3.67
N ALA A 155 14.41 5.66 4.76
CA ALA A 155 14.24 7.02 5.29
C ALA A 155 15.56 7.72 5.64
N GLN A 156 16.61 6.97 5.97
CA GLN A 156 17.96 7.50 6.22
C GLN A 156 18.58 8.22 5.01
N ALA A 157 18.13 7.91 3.79
CA ALA A 157 18.61 8.55 2.57
C ALA A 157 17.91 9.88 2.26
N VAL A 158 16.82 10.20 2.97
CA VAL A 158 16.11 11.48 2.82
C VAL A 158 16.87 12.57 3.56
N ASN A 159 16.94 13.76 2.97
CA ASN A 159 17.45 14.93 3.69
C ASN A 159 16.66 15.12 4.99
N ILE A 160 17.36 15.22 6.12
CA ILE A 160 16.71 15.25 7.44
C ILE A 160 15.72 16.42 7.57
N SER A 161 15.99 17.58 6.97
CA SER A 161 15.06 18.71 7.01
C SER A 161 13.75 18.40 6.28
N THR A 162 13.81 17.69 5.14
CA THR A 162 12.64 17.22 4.41
C THR A 162 11.88 16.17 5.20
N LEU A 163 12.58 15.21 5.81
CA LEU A 163 11.93 14.19 6.63
C LEU A 163 11.20 14.80 7.84
N LEU A 164 11.83 15.75 8.52
CA LEU A 164 11.22 16.49 9.62
C LEU A 164 10.01 17.31 9.16
N ALA A 165 10.07 17.91 7.96
CA ALA A 165 8.91 18.59 7.39
C ALA A 165 7.73 17.64 7.15
N LEU A 166 7.98 16.43 6.61
CA LEU A 166 6.95 15.42 6.40
C LEU A 166 6.33 14.95 7.71
N ILE A 167 7.14 14.66 8.73
CA ILE A 167 6.68 14.29 10.07
C ILE A 167 5.80 15.41 10.66
N ASN A 168 6.27 16.66 10.57
CA ASN A 168 5.54 17.83 11.05
C ASN A 168 4.27 18.13 10.25
N SER A 169 4.17 17.72 8.99
CA SER A 169 2.93 17.82 8.19
C SER A 169 1.94 16.71 8.52
N ALA A 170 2.42 15.52 8.92
CA ALA A 170 1.55 14.41 9.30
C ALA A 170 0.81 14.65 10.62
N LYS A 171 1.53 15.19 11.62
CA LYS A 171 1.05 15.42 13.00
C LYS A 171 0.19 14.26 13.51
N ASP A 172 -1.02 14.55 13.99
CA ASP A 172 -1.94 13.58 14.59
C ASP A 172 -3.04 13.12 13.62
N THR A 173 -3.09 13.65 12.40
CA THR A 173 -4.27 13.49 11.53
C THR A 173 -4.02 12.63 10.28
N LYS A 174 -2.76 12.45 9.89
CA LYS A 174 -2.36 11.68 8.71
C LYS A 174 -1.53 10.47 9.11
N LYS A 175 -1.52 9.43 8.28
CA LYS A 175 -0.74 8.20 8.51
C LYS A 175 0.56 8.24 7.72
N PHE A 176 1.60 8.79 8.34
CA PHE A 176 2.95 8.81 7.76
C PHE A 176 3.83 7.72 8.38
N SER A 177 4.61 7.00 7.58
CA SER A 177 5.63 6.06 8.09
C SER A 177 6.99 6.37 7.50
N ALA A 178 8.03 6.32 8.32
CA ALA A 178 9.42 6.39 7.88
C ALA A 178 10.16 5.13 8.34
N ASP A 179 10.58 4.32 7.37
CA ASP A 179 11.26 3.05 7.60
C ASP A 179 12.75 3.21 7.32
N PHE A 180 13.54 3.17 8.38
CA PHE A 180 14.99 3.30 8.34
C PHE A 180 15.65 1.93 8.15
N ASN A 181 16.73 1.90 7.37
CA ASN A 181 17.63 0.74 7.33
C ASN A 181 18.64 0.81 8.47
N GLY A 182 18.51 -0.10 9.43
CA GLY A 182 19.37 -0.24 10.60
C GLY A 182 20.85 -0.35 10.27
N ALA A 183 21.21 -1.03 9.18
CA ALA A 183 22.60 -1.16 8.74
C ALA A 183 23.21 0.14 8.20
N GLN A 184 22.40 1.17 7.93
CA GLN A 184 22.82 2.45 7.34
C GLN A 184 22.46 3.65 8.23
N LEU A 185 22.07 3.40 9.49
CA LEU A 185 21.68 4.46 10.41
C LEU A 185 22.88 5.30 10.85
N THR A 186 22.69 6.62 10.84
CA THR A 186 23.43 7.53 11.71
C THR A 186 22.55 7.86 12.91
N ALA A 187 23.14 7.97 14.11
CA ALA A 187 22.39 8.21 15.34
C ALA A 187 21.54 9.51 15.26
N ASP A 188 22.06 10.53 14.59
CA ASP A 188 21.46 11.87 14.56
C ASP A 188 20.15 11.95 13.78
N ASN A 189 20.01 11.24 12.65
CA ASN A 189 18.80 11.32 11.83
C ASN A 189 17.63 10.57 12.47
N LEU A 190 17.89 9.40 13.05
CA LEU A 190 16.86 8.62 13.73
C LEU A 190 16.37 9.34 14.99
N GLN A 191 17.29 9.87 15.80
CA GLN A 191 16.93 10.57 17.03
C GLN A 191 16.07 11.81 16.73
N GLN A 192 16.43 12.61 15.71
CA GLN A 192 15.63 13.76 15.30
C GLN A 192 14.25 13.37 14.80
N ALA A 193 14.14 12.32 13.99
CA ALA A 193 12.85 11.83 13.49
C ALA A 193 11.96 11.34 14.63
N ILE A 194 12.51 10.58 15.59
CA ILE A 194 11.78 10.13 16.80
C ILE A 194 11.30 11.32 17.63
N SER A 195 12.18 12.29 17.87
CA SER A 195 11.82 13.49 18.66
C SER A 195 10.71 14.32 18.03
N ALA A 196 10.59 14.30 16.71
CA ALA A 196 9.54 15.01 15.98
C ALA A 196 8.25 14.19 15.79
N ALA A 197 8.29 12.86 15.95
CA ALA A 197 7.15 11.99 15.67
C ALA A 197 5.96 12.29 16.60
N ALA A 198 4.77 12.32 16.00
CA ALA A 198 3.49 12.50 16.68
C ALA A 198 2.56 11.31 16.42
N ALA A 199 1.30 11.34 16.87
CA ALA A 199 0.42 10.16 16.86
C ALA A 199 0.14 9.60 15.44
N GLY A 200 0.21 10.45 14.41
CA GLY A 200 0.05 10.06 13.01
C GLY A 200 1.33 9.53 12.34
N THR A 201 2.46 9.54 13.05
CA THR A 201 3.77 9.13 12.53
C THR A 201 4.19 7.79 13.11
N SER A 202 4.56 6.85 12.24
CA SER A 202 5.26 5.62 12.60
C SER A 202 6.73 5.74 12.18
N ILE A 203 7.64 5.44 13.10
CA ILE A 203 9.07 5.30 12.81
C ILE A 203 9.43 3.83 13.00
N SER A 204 9.98 3.20 11.97
CA SER A 204 10.46 1.83 12.07
C SER A 204 11.94 1.73 11.70
N VAL A 205 12.62 0.76 12.30
CA VAL A 205 14.00 0.41 11.93
C VAL A 205 13.96 -1.05 11.49
N ASN A 206 14.16 -1.29 10.20
CA ASN A 206 14.36 -2.65 9.71
C ASN A 206 15.83 -3.04 9.89
N THR A 207 16.11 -4.33 10.10
CA THR A 207 17.49 -4.85 10.26
C THR A 207 18.31 -4.16 11.38
N ALA A 208 17.68 -3.82 12.50
CA ALA A 208 18.39 -3.28 13.67
C ALA A 208 19.49 -4.26 14.13
N GLN A 209 20.72 -3.75 14.26
CA GLN A 209 21.87 -4.52 14.74
C GLN A 209 22.13 -4.12 16.21
N ALA A 210 22.43 -5.13 17.03
CA ALA A 210 22.75 -4.97 18.46
C ALA A 210 24.25 -4.74 18.67
#